data_AF-A0A0N5AVV5-F1
#
_entry.id   AF-A0A0N5AVV5-F1
#
_cell.length_a   1.000
_cell.length_b   1.000
_cell.length_c   1.000
_cell.angle_alpha   90.00
_cell.angle_beta   90.00
_cell.angle_gamma   90.00
#
_symmetry.space_group_name_H-M   'P 1'
#
loop_
_entity.id
_entity.type
_entity.pdbx_description
1 polymer ?
#
loop_
_entity_poly.entity_id
_entity_poly.type
_entity_poly.pdbx_seq_one_letter_code
_entity_poly.pdbx_strand_id
1 'polypeptide(L)'
;MEVFLIFCLIITVLGQTPIHRKFEYKHSFRAPSLAQRDGSIPFWTVTGDAIASGEQLRLAPSMRSRKGIAWNKRPMAESDHFEIDAAFKITGQGRIGADGLAIWYTAQQGTLGPVFGANDYWTGMGLFFDSFDNDNQKNNPYIALMLNDGTRSYDHQTDGSQQMLAGCQKSFRNKPFPIHVKVEYMKNVLTVLVSDGMQAIPRYELCIRAENIFLPKNGYFGVSAATGGLADDHDIIDFSVYSLFTDQKNVETAAKLPQEEKQKYDEEFERQMKDYEKEHQKFKEQHPDKVKSDEEEDPSKFYEDATQRELRLIYESQTTIYQLMQQMEQKLRDIQQQQNIHTSMLQQQQQPGAVAQQPAAGQAQAQAAVGGFTFQEKNEVLQVLRDLTSSIRDMKNYVNEIFTRTYNMEQRGIQGAAASGGQQDAAVKQYLENIQNDIRQVRASQIAQSGNPAGRSCPNVSCLSSTFFLIALMLQSIALESPGQSKILLIHANKQHLRPLTFRKDFRNY
;
A
#
# COMPACT_ATOMS: atom_id res chain seq x y z
N MET A 1 -28.74 30.33 10.83
CA MET A 1 -28.96 29.11 10.03
C MET A 1 -27.64 28.54 9.51
N GLU A 2 -26.75 29.37 8.96
CA GLU A 2 -25.41 28.94 8.50
C GLU A 2 -24.51 28.36 9.60
N VAL A 3 -24.51 28.94 10.81
CA VAL A 3 -23.74 28.40 11.96
C VAL A 3 -24.21 27.00 12.37
N PHE A 4 -25.51 26.73 12.27
CA PHE A 4 -26.09 25.42 12.59
C PHE A 4 -25.71 24.38 11.52
N LEU A 5 -25.71 24.77 10.24
CA LEU A 5 -25.24 23.93 9.15
C LEU A 5 -23.76 23.61 9.29
N ILE A 6 -22.91 24.60 9.61
CA ILE A 6 -21.48 24.41 9.84
C ILE A 6 -21.24 23.51 11.06
N PHE A 7 -21.99 23.71 12.16
CA PHE A 7 -21.88 22.87 13.35
C PHE A 7 -22.31 21.42 13.08
N CYS A 8 -23.39 21.20 12.34
CA CYS A 8 -23.79 19.86 11.88
C CYS A 8 -22.73 19.23 10.97
N LEU A 9 -22.13 20.01 10.06
CA LEU A 9 -21.05 19.54 9.17
C LEU A 9 -19.79 19.15 9.96
N ILE A 10 -19.41 19.96 10.95
CA ILE A 10 -18.29 19.69 11.86
C ILE A 10 -18.57 18.43 12.69
N ILE A 11 -19.79 18.24 13.21
CA ILE A 11 -20.16 17.01 13.94
C ILE A 11 -20.08 15.78 13.02
N THR A 12 -20.54 15.87 11.77
CA THR A 12 -20.45 14.75 10.82
C THR A 12 -19.01 14.41 10.43
N VAL A 13 -18.14 15.42 10.32
CA VAL A 13 -16.71 15.21 9.99
C VAL A 13 -15.94 14.67 11.19
N LEU A 14 -16.26 15.11 12.42
CA LEU A 14 -15.64 14.61 13.65
C LEU A 14 -16.16 13.23 14.08
N GLY A 15 -17.28 12.76 13.51
CA GLY A 15 -17.89 11.45 13.79
C GLY A 15 -17.34 10.28 12.97
N GLN A 16 -16.48 10.53 11.98
CA GLN A 16 -15.83 9.46 11.23
C GLN A 16 -14.59 8.97 11.99
N THR A 17 -14.78 7.97 12.85
CA THR A 17 -13.67 7.22 13.43
C THR A 17 -12.77 6.69 12.31
N PRO A 18 -11.45 6.94 12.32
CA PRO A 18 -10.57 6.46 11.26
C PRO A 18 -10.60 4.94 11.20
N ILE A 19 -10.91 4.39 10.02
CA ILE A 19 -10.92 2.95 9.80
C ILE A 19 -9.47 2.51 9.61
N HIS A 20 -8.95 1.77 10.57
CA HIS A 20 -7.63 1.16 10.47
C HIS A 20 -7.72 -0.15 9.71
N ARG A 21 -6.94 -0.26 8.63
CA ARG A 21 -6.87 -1.44 7.78
C ARG A 21 -5.56 -2.19 8.00
N LYS A 22 -5.64 -3.47 8.38
CA LYS A 22 -4.48 -4.35 8.60
C LYS A 22 -4.50 -5.50 7.59
N PHE A 23 -3.41 -5.68 6.85
CA PHE A 23 -3.29 -6.78 5.88
C PHE A 23 -3.16 -8.14 6.58
N GLU A 24 -3.95 -9.12 6.16
CA GLU A 24 -3.95 -10.47 6.71
C GLU A 24 -3.36 -11.47 5.71
N TYR A 25 -2.05 -11.67 5.79
CA TYR A 25 -1.31 -12.54 4.87
C TYR A 25 -1.80 -14.00 4.89
N LYS A 26 -2.31 -14.49 6.04
CA LYS A 26 -2.84 -15.86 6.17
C LYS A 26 -4.12 -16.08 5.37
N HIS A 27 -4.81 -15.01 5.01
CA HIS A 27 -6.05 -15.02 4.22
C HIS A 27 -5.84 -14.48 2.81
N SER A 28 -4.58 -14.37 2.35
CA SER A 28 -4.26 -13.68 1.10
C SER A 28 -3.32 -14.49 0.21
N PHE A 29 -3.39 -14.28 -1.10
CA PHE A 29 -2.42 -14.70 -2.11
C PHE A 29 -2.40 -13.72 -3.29
N ARG A 30 -1.25 -13.44 -3.88
CA ARG A 30 -1.11 -12.48 -5.00
C ARG A 30 0.17 -12.70 -5.81
N ALA A 31 0.17 -12.24 -7.06
CA ALA A 31 1.35 -12.22 -7.92
C ALA A 31 2.36 -11.10 -7.55
N PRO A 32 3.64 -11.19 -7.95
CA PRO A 32 4.33 -12.40 -8.44
C PRO A 32 4.77 -13.28 -7.26
N SER A 33 4.73 -14.61 -7.42
CA SER A 33 4.95 -15.64 -6.37
C SER A 33 3.69 -16.05 -5.58
N LEU A 34 2.57 -16.16 -6.27
CA LEU A 34 1.31 -16.66 -5.71
C LEU A 34 1.43 -18.12 -5.25
N ALA A 35 2.05 -18.97 -6.07
CA ALA A 35 2.27 -20.38 -5.79
C ALA A 35 3.75 -20.69 -5.51
N GLN A 36 3.98 -21.66 -4.63
CA GLN A 36 5.29 -22.25 -4.40
C GLN A 36 5.73 -23.12 -5.59
N ARG A 37 6.99 -23.58 -5.58
CA ARG A 37 7.56 -24.42 -6.65
C ARG A 37 6.81 -25.75 -6.83
N ASP A 38 6.13 -26.22 -5.80
CA ASP A 38 5.30 -27.43 -5.80
C ASP A 38 3.85 -27.17 -6.28
N GLY A 39 3.52 -25.94 -6.70
CA GLY A 39 2.18 -25.56 -7.13
C GLY A 39 1.20 -25.33 -5.98
N SER A 40 1.64 -25.37 -4.72
CA SER A 40 0.80 -25.08 -3.57
C SER A 40 0.71 -23.58 -3.29
N ILE A 41 -0.44 -23.12 -2.81
CA ILE A 41 -0.64 -21.75 -2.33
C ILE A 41 -0.56 -21.80 -0.79
N PRO A 42 0.36 -21.05 -0.14
CA PRO A 42 0.44 -21.01 1.32
C PRO A 42 -0.91 -20.67 1.95
N PHE A 43 -1.31 -21.39 3.00
CA PHE A 43 -2.60 -21.22 3.72
C PHE A 43 -3.88 -21.54 2.94
N TRP A 44 -3.79 -21.90 1.66
CA TRP A 44 -4.95 -22.22 0.82
C TRP A 44 -4.91 -23.69 0.38
N THR A 45 -6.10 -24.27 0.23
CA THR A 45 -6.31 -25.60 -0.34
C THR A 45 -6.88 -25.43 -1.73
N VAL A 46 -6.14 -25.86 -2.75
CA VAL A 46 -6.56 -25.85 -4.16
C VAL A 46 -7.09 -27.24 -4.50
N THR A 47 -8.25 -27.34 -5.15
CA THR A 47 -8.92 -28.63 -5.43
C THR A 47 -9.67 -28.59 -6.76
N GLY A 48 -9.86 -29.76 -7.38
CA GLY A 48 -10.52 -29.91 -8.68
C GLY A 48 -9.56 -29.68 -9.84
N ASP A 49 -10.05 -29.03 -10.90
CA ASP A 49 -9.27 -28.66 -12.09
C ASP A 49 -8.49 -27.33 -11.90
N ALA A 50 -8.42 -26.81 -10.68
CA ALA A 50 -7.72 -25.56 -10.39
C ALA A 50 -6.19 -25.75 -10.43
N ILE A 51 -5.49 -24.84 -11.12
CA ILE A 51 -4.05 -24.88 -11.35
C ILE A 51 -3.45 -23.56 -10.88
N ALA A 52 -2.55 -23.63 -9.90
CA ALA A 52 -1.83 -22.46 -9.40
C ALA A 52 -0.48 -22.29 -10.10
N SER A 53 -0.11 -21.04 -10.37
CA SER A 53 1.19 -20.63 -10.90
C SER A 53 1.72 -19.44 -10.09
N GLY A 54 2.95 -19.00 -10.38
CA GLY A 54 3.51 -17.79 -9.74
C GLY A 54 2.73 -16.50 -10.04
N GLU A 55 2.03 -16.44 -11.18
CA GLU A 55 1.37 -15.23 -11.68
C GLU A 55 -0.15 -15.22 -11.48
N GLN A 56 -0.77 -16.40 -11.39
CA GLN A 56 -2.22 -16.52 -11.27
C GLN A 56 -2.64 -17.91 -10.78
N LEU A 57 -3.81 -17.97 -10.16
CA LEU A 57 -4.57 -19.18 -9.90
C LEU A 57 -5.67 -19.32 -10.97
N ARG A 58 -5.52 -20.29 -11.86
CA ARG A 58 -6.56 -20.66 -12.81
C ARG A 58 -7.55 -21.60 -12.13
N LEU A 59 -8.76 -21.16 -11.86
CA LEU A 59 -9.78 -21.97 -11.20
C LEU A 59 -10.43 -22.98 -12.16
N ALA A 60 -10.77 -22.52 -13.36
CA ALA A 60 -11.26 -23.39 -14.42
C ALA A 60 -10.62 -22.96 -15.75
N PRO A 61 -10.02 -23.90 -16.51
CA PRO A 61 -9.59 -23.62 -17.87
C PRO A 61 -10.77 -23.62 -18.84
N SER A 62 -10.56 -23.06 -20.02
CA SER A 62 -11.44 -23.03 -21.20
C SER A 62 -11.67 -24.42 -21.85
N MET A 63 -11.80 -25.44 -21.02
CA MET A 63 -12.25 -26.78 -21.35
C MET A 63 -13.65 -26.99 -20.76
N ARG A 64 -14.46 -27.81 -21.43
CA ARG A 64 -15.83 -28.10 -20.99
C ARG A 64 -15.84 -28.89 -19.68
N SER A 65 -16.89 -28.68 -18.89
CA SER A 65 -17.19 -29.47 -17.69
C SER A 65 -16.05 -29.48 -16.66
N ARG A 66 -15.45 -28.32 -16.40
CA ARG A 66 -14.38 -28.14 -15.41
C ARG A 66 -14.89 -27.46 -14.17
N LYS A 67 -14.31 -27.81 -13.04
CA LYS A 67 -14.64 -27.24 -11.73
C LYS A 67 -13.39 -27.14 -10.90
N GLY A 68 -13.12 -25.96 -10.37
CA GLY A 68 -12.00 -25.78 -9.46
C GLY A 68 -12.31 -24.77 -8.38
N ILE A 69 -11.74 -25.02 -7.22
CA ILE A 69 -11.92 -24.21 -6.02
C ILE A 69 -10.58 -23.96 -5.35
N ALA A 70 -10.47 -22.83 -4.68
CA ALA A 70 -9.45 -22.61 -3.67
C ALA A 70 -10.11 -22.05 -2.41
N TRP A 71 -9.83 -22.66 -1.27
CA TRP A 71 -10.38 -22.27 0.02
C TRP A 71 -9.28 -22.01 1.04
N ASN A 72 -9.45 -20.98 1.86
CA ASN A 72 -8.51 -20.72 2.94
C ASN A 72 -8.62 -21.81 4.01
N LYS A 73 -7.47 -22.26 4.52
CA LYS A 73 -7.40 -23.30 5.56
C LYS A 73 -7.79 -22.78 6.93
N ARG A 74 -7.73 -21.46 7.15
CA ARG A 74 -7.99 -20.80 8.44
C ARG A 74 -9.27 -19.97 8.37
N PRO A 75 -10.09 -19.98 9.42
CA PRO A 75 -11.20 -19.05 9.51
C PRO A 75 -10.68 -17.63 9.82
N MET A 76 -11.43 -16.61 9.42
CA MET A 76 -11.19 -15.21 9.76
C MET A 76 -11.54 -14.96 11.24
N ALA A 77 -10.54 -15.08 12.12
CA ALA A 77 -10.71 -14.91 13.56
C ALA A 77 -10.16 -13.56 14.07
N GLU A 78 -9.43 -12.84 13.22
CA GLU A 78 -8.72 -11.62 13.54
C GLU A 78 -9.64 -10.40 13.71
N SER A 79 -10.79 -10.38 13.02
CA SER A 79 -11.77 -9.30 13.10
C SER A 79 -13.15 -9.75 12.63
N ASP A 80 -14.20 -9.14 13.21
CA ASP A 80 -15.60 -9.24 12.75
C ASP A 80 -15.86 -8.36 11.49
N HIS A 81 -14.89 -7.55 11.07
CA HIS A 81 -14.97 -6.66 9.92
C HIS A 81 -13.77 -6.84 8.99
N PHE A 82 -14.03 -6.91 7.70
CA PHE A 82 -12.99 -7.20 6.71
C PHE A 82 -13.23 -6.49 5.37
N GLU A 83 -12.14 -6.30 4.63
CA GLU A 83 -12.12 -5.90 3.23
C GLU A 83 -11.43 -7.00 2.41
N ILE A 84 -12.02 -7.41 1.29
CA ILE A 84 -11.40 -8.28 0.28
C ILE A 84 -11.10 -7.40 -0.92
N ASP A 85 -9.83 -7.30 -1.30
CA ASP A 85 -9.38 -6.77 -2.59
C ASP A 85 -8.99 -7.95 -3.49
N ALA A 86 -9.81 -8.23 -4.50
CA ALA A 86 -9.58 -9.30 -5.47
C ALA A 86 -9.35 -8.74 -6.87
N ALA A 87 -8.47 -9.38 -7.65
CA ALA A 87 -8.25 -9.09 -9.05
C ALA A 87 -8.33 -10.37 -9.87
N PHE A 88 -9.16 -10.38 -10.91
CA PHE A 88 -9.36 -11.57 -11.76
C PHE A 88 -9.47 -11.23 -13.24
N LYS A 89 -9.31 -12.25 -14.08
CA LYS A 89 -9.59 -12.21 -15.52
C LYS A 89 -10.47 -13.39 -15.91
N ILE A 90 -11.48 -13.09 -16.73
CA ILE A 90 -12.29 -14.12 -17.40
C ILE A 90 -12.10 -13.95 -18.90
N THR A 91 -11.50 -14.94 -19.55
CA THR A 91 -11.08 -14.86 -20.95
C THR A 91 -11.64 -16.01 -21.77
N GLY A 92 -12.22 -15.71 -22.93
CA GLY A 92 -12.79 -16.72 -23.82
C GLY A 92 -12.80 -16.28 -25.28
N GLN A 93 -12.72 -17.26 -26.19
CA GLN A 93 -12.66 -17.01 -27.64
C GLN A 93 -13.95 -16.43 -28.22
N GLY A 94 -15.09 -16.62 -27.54
CA GLY A 94 -16.42 -16.21 -27.99
C GLY A 94 -16.96 -14.94 -27.34
N ARG A 95 -17.95 -14.32 -28.00
CA ARG A 95 -18.76 -13.23 -27.41
C ARG A 95 -19.55 -13.69 -26.19
N ILE A 96 -19.91 -14.97 -26.14
CA ILE A 96 -20.59 -15.63 -25.02
C ILE A 96 -19.61 -16.64 -24.43
N GLY A 97 -19.66 -16.80 -23.12
CA GLY A 97 -18.85 -17.74 -22.34
C GLY A 97 -19.61 -18.17 -21.10
N ALA A 98 -19.06 -19.14 -20.37
CA ALA A 98 -19.74 -19.77 -19.25
C ALA A 98 -18.73 -20.43 -18.30
N ASP A 99 -19.11 -20.77 -17.07
CA ASP A 99 -20.38 -20.40 -16.42
C ASP A 99 -20.15 -19.13 -15.58
N GLY A 100 -19.01 -19.05 -14.89
CA GLY A 100 -18.61 -17.84 -14.18
C GLY A 100 -17.66 -18.15 -13.04
N LEU A 101 -17.55 -17.19 -12.13
CA LEU A 101 -16.68 -17.25 -10.96
C LEU A 101 -17.48 -16.86 -9.71
N ALA A 102 -17.12 -17.39 -8.55
CA ALA A 102 -17.70 -17.01 -7.28
C ALA A 102 -16.63 -16.68 -6.24
N ILE A 103 -16.89 -15.63 -5.44
CA ILE A 103 -16.14 -15.29 -4.22
C ILE A 103 -17.02 -15.63 -3.02
N TRP A 104 -16.43 -16.27 -2.02
CA TRP A 104 -17.15 -16.86 -0.90
C TRP A 104 -16.64 -16.34 0.45
N TYR A 105 -17.57 -16.18 1.38
CA TYR A 105 -17.28 -16.12 2.82
C TYR A 105 -18.31 -16.97 3.56
N THR A 106 -17.87 -18.12 4.06
CA THR A 106 -18.77 -19.23 4.46
C THR A 106 -18.38 -19.83 5.80
N ALA A 107 -19.33 -20.36 6.56
CA ALA A 107 -19.05 -20.94 7.88
C ALA A 107 -18.20 -22.21 7.81
N GLN A 108 -18.26 -22.95 6.70
CA GLN A 108 -17.49 -24.16 6.45
C GLN A 108 -16.62 -24.00 5.19
N GLN A 109 -15.53 -24.74 5.11
CA GLN A 109 -14.77 -24.81 3.86
C GLN A 109 -15.62 -25.43 2.75
N GLY A 110 -15.58 -24.82 1.58
CA GLY A 110 -16.28 -25.31 0.41
C GLY A 110 -15.66 -26.60 -0.12
N THR A 111 -16.50 -27.43 -0.74
CA THR A 111 -16.09 -28.63 -1.48
C THR A 111 -16.54 -28.49 -2.94
N LEU A 112 -16.09 -29.38 -3.82
CA LEU A 112 -16.49 -29.33 -5.23
C LEU A 112 -18.00 -29.59 -5.37
N GLY A 113 -18.68 -28.84 -6.23
CA GLY A 113 -20.11 -29.01 -6.47
C GLY A 113 -20.67 -28.23 -7.64
N PRO A 114 -21.99 -28.04 -7.71
CA PRO A 114 -22.63 -27.44 -8.88
C PRO A 114 -22.53 -25.92 -8.93
N VAL A 115 -22.42 -25.21 -7.80
CA VAL A 115 -22.55 -23.74 -7.72
C VAL A 115 -21.23 -23.06 -8.04
N PHE A 116 -21.06 -22.67 -9.32
CA PHE A 116 -19.80 -22.10 -9.82
C PHE A 116 -18.57 -22.92 -9.40
N GLY A 117 -18.71 -24.25 -9.37
CA GLY A 117 -17.66 -25.20 -8.99
C GLY A 117 -17.63 -25.60 -7.51
N ALA A 118 -18.29 -24.85 -6.62
CA ALA A 118 -18.41 -25.15 -5.19
C ALA A 118 -19.70 -25.93 -4.85
N ASN A 119 -19.77 -26.46 -3.63
CA ASN A 119 -20.92 -27.20 -3.13
C ASN A 119 -22.16 -26.33 -3.03
N ASP A 120 -23.29 -26.97 -3.24
CA ASP A 120 -24.58 -26.39 -2.93
C ASP A 120 -24.82 -26.42 -1.40
N TYR A 121 -25.79 -25.63 -0.93
CA TYR A 121 -26.10 -25.45 0.49
C TYR A 121 -24.91 -24.94 1.31
N TRP A 122 -24.75 -23.62 1.39
CA TRP A 122 -23.74 -22.96 2.22
C TRP A 122 -24.38 -22.09 3.29
N THR A 123 -23.66 -21.85 4.38
CA THR A 123 -24.03 -20.84 5.37
C THR A 123 -23.09 -19.65 5.23
N GLY A 124 -23.58 -18.51 4.74
CA GLY A 124 -22.79 -17.29 4.53
C GLY A 124 -23.09 -16.61 3.19
N MET A 125 -22.07 -15.97 2.63
CA MET A 125 -22.12 -15.16 1.41
C MET A 125 -21.52 -15.90 0.22
N GLY A 126 -22.22 -15.86 -0.91
CA GLY A 126 -21.68 -16.10 -2.25
C GLY A 126 -21.86 -14.85 -3.12
N LEU A 127 -20.76 -14.34 -3.68
CA LEU A 127 -20.75 -13.27 -4.67
C LEU A 127 -20.42 -13.87 -6.04
N PHE A 128 -21.43 -13.92 -6.90
CA PHE A 128 -21.39 -14.59 -8.19
C PHE A 128 -21.10 -13.60 -9.31
N PHE A 129 -20.19 -13.98 -10.21
CA PHE A 129 -19.85 -13.30 -11.44
C PHE A 129 -20.34 -14.20 -12.57
N ASP A 130 -21.62 -14.08 -12.87
CA ASP A 130 -22.31 -14.94 -13.81
C ASP A 130 -22.14 -14.45 -15.24
N SER A 131 -21.52 -15.28 -16.07
CA SER A 131 -21.20 -14.95 -17.46
C SER A 131 -22.23 -15.46 -18.46
N PHE A 132 -23.05 -16.45 -18.09
CA PHE A 132 -23.93 -17.16 -18.99
C PHE A 132 -25.39 -16.88 -18.66
N ASP A 133 -26.20 -16.67 -19.69
CA ASP A 133 -27.61 -16.32 -19.57
C ASP A 133 -28.43 -17.62 -19.65
N ASN A 134 -28.68 -18.27 -18.50
CA ASN A 134 -29.44 -19.53 -18.47
C ASN A 134 -30.93 -19.27 -18.65
N ASP A 135 -31.44 -18.14 -18.17
CA ASP A 135 -32.85 -17.78 -18.19
C ASP A 135 -33.31 -17.07 -19.48
N ASN A 136 -32.36 -16.74 -20.36
CA ASN A 136 -32.54 -16.04 -21.64
C ASN A 136 -33.12 -14.62 -21.50
N GLN A 137 -32.93 -13.96 -20.36
CA GLN A 137 -33.37 -12.58 -20.12
C GLN A 137 -32.39 -11.53 -20.66
N LYS A 138 -31.23 -11.92 -21.19
CA LYS A 138 -30.20 -11.04 -21.81
C LYS A 138 -29.65 -9.98 -20.86
N ASN A 139 -29.52 -10.32 -19.59
CA ASN A 139 -29.02 -9.47 -18.51
C ASN A 139 -27.59 -9.83 -18.06
N ASN A 140 -26.95 -10.86 -18.64
CA ASN A 140 -25.57 -11.26 -18.36
C ASN A 140 -24.55 -10.51 -19.24
N PRO A 141 -23.29 -10.34 -18.79
CA PRO A 141 -22.74 -10.77 -17.51
C PRO A 141 -23.31 -9.97 -16.32
N TYR A 142 -23.61 -10.68 -15.24
CA TYR A 142 -24.28 -10.15 -14.06
C TYR A 142 -23.51 -10.49 -12.79
N ILE A 143 -23.43 -9.53 -11.87
CA ILE A 143 -22.79 -9.73 -10.56
C ILE A 143 -23.91 -9.79 -9.53
N ALA A 144 -24.00 -10.89 -8.80
CA ALA A 144 -25.08 -11.13 -7.87
C ALA A 144 -24.59 -11.56 -6.49
N LEU A 145 -25.21 -11.04 -5.44
CA LEU A 145 -24.97 -11.42 -4.06
C LEU A 145 -26.11 -12.31 -3.57
N MET A 146 -25.77 -13.50 -3.07
CA MET A 146 -26.69 -14.38 -2.38
C MET A 146 -26.20 -14.68 -0.96
N LEU A 147 -27.12 -14.56 0.00
CA LEU A 147 -26.93 -15.08 1.35
C LEU A 147 -27.69 -16.39 1.48
N ASN A 148 -27.08 -17.34 2.16
CA ASN A 148 -27.68 -18.63 2.41
C ASN A 148 -27.42 -19.04 3.86
N ASP A 149 -28.38 -19.74 4.45
CA ASP A 149 -28.34 -20.25 5.83
C ASP A 149 -28.00 -21.75 5.87
N GLY A 150 -27.78 -22.37 4.70
CA GLY A 150 -27.52 -23.80 4.52
C GLY A 150 -28.76 -24.58 4.10
N THR A 151 -29.92 -23.94 3.94
CA THR A 151 -31.19 -24.63 3.62
C THR A 151 -31.60 -24.54 2.16
N ARG A 152 -31.11 -23.54 1.42
CA ARG A 152 -31.53 -23.27 0.04
C ARG A 152 -30.53 -23.82 -0.97
N SER A 153 -31.06 -24.50 -1.99
CA SER A 153 -30.30 -24.88 -3.18
C SER A 153 -30.23 -23.71 -4.16
N TYR A 154 -29.08 -23.46 -4.78
CA TYR A 154 -28.97 -22.43 -5.81
C TYR A 154 -29.60 -22.87 -7.14
N ASP A 155 -30.51 -22.06 -7.67
CA ASP A 155 -31.20 -22.33 -8.93
C ASP A 155 -30.42 -21.80 -10.15
N HIS A 156 -29.61 -22.67 -10.76
CA HIS A 156 -28.89 -22.36 -12.00
C HIS A 156 -29.79 -22.18 -13.23
N GLN A 157 -31.07 -22.61 -13.20
CA GLN A 157 -31.93 -22.48 -14.38
C GLN A 157 -32.45 -21.05 -14.54
N THR A 158 -32.55 -20.31 -13.44
CA THR A 158 -33.07 -18.95 -13.39
C THR A 158 -32.03 -17.93 -12.95
N ASP A 159 -30.74 -18.29 -13.03
CA ASP A 159 -29.59 -17.49 -12.55
C ASP A 159 -29.76 -17.01 -11.10
N GLY A 160 -30.47 -17.83 -10.30
CA GLY A 160 -30.89 -17.54 -8.94
C GLY A 160 -31.65 -16.22 -8.78
N SER A 161 -32.31 -15.71 -9.83
CA SER A 161 -32.98 -14.39 -9.85
C SER A 161 -33.91 -14.11 -8.67
N GLN A 162 -34.60 -15.13 -8.13
CA GLN A 162 -35.46 -15.02 -6.95
C GLN A 162 -34.75 -15.17 -5.61
N GLN A 163 -33.47 -15.56 -5.64
CA GLN A 163 -32.63 -15.87 -4.47
C GLN A 163 -31.57 -14.79 -4.22
N MET A 164 -31.29 -13.94 -5.22
CA MET A 164 -30.34 -12.84 -5.11
C MET A 164 -30.87 -11.72 -4.22
N LEU A 165 -30.01 -11.24 -3.33
CA LEU A 165 -30.32 -10.10 -2.47
C LEU A 165 -30.16 -8.77 -3.23
N ALA A 166 -29.06 -8.65 -3.99
CA ALA A 166 -28.73 -7.48 -4.77
C ALA A 166 -27.70 -7.85 -5.85
N GLY A 167 -27.62 -7.04 -6.91
CA GLY A 167 -26.68 -7.26 -8.00
C GLY A 167 -26.57 -6.07 -8.93
N CYS A 168 -25.63 -6.15 -9.87
CA CYS A 168 -25.46 -5.18 -10.94
C CYS A 168 -25.03 -5.85 -12.24
N GLN A 169 -25.48 -5.29 -13.37
CA GLN A 169 -25.00 -5.72 -14.68
C GLN A 169 -23.65 -5.06 -14.96
N LYS A 170 -22.61 -5.88 -15.17
CA LYS A 170 -21.26 -5.38 -15.44
C LYS A 170 -20.55 -6.33 -16.38
N SER A 171 -20.05 -5.80 -17.50
CA SER A 171 -19.19 -6.57 -18.39
C SER A 171 -17.82 -6.75 -17.73
N PHE A 172 -17.46 -8.01 -17.43
CA PHE A 172 -16.17 -8.39 -16.83
C PHE A 172 -15.35 -9.39 -17.67
N ARG A 173 -15.91 -9.88 -18.79
CA ARG A 173 -15.23 -10.80 -19.71
C ARG A 173 -14.36 -10.07 -20.72
N ASN A 174 -13.26 -10.69 -21.11
CA ASN A 174 -12.38 -10.24 -22.21
C ASN A 174 -11.96 -8.77 -22.08
N LYS A 175 -11.66 -8.33 -20.86
CA LYS A 175 -11.17 -6.97 -20.58
C LYS A 175 -9.66 -6.86 -20.76
N PRO A 176 -9.14 -5.72 -21.22
CA PRO A 176 -7.70 -5.53 -21.42
C PRO A 176 -6.91 -5.59 -20.10
N PHE A 177 -7.50 -5.13 -18.99
CA PHE A 177 -6.91 -5.19 -17.66
C PHE A 177 -7.76 -6.09 -16.73
N PRO A 178 -7.16 -6.62 -15.64
CA PRO A 178 -7.92 -7.36 -14.63
C PRO A 178 -9.13 -6.58 -14.11
N ILE A 179 -10.21 -7.30 -13.84
CA ILE A 179 -11.32 -6.77 -13.07
C ILE A 179 -10.92 -6.78 -11.61
N HIS A 180 -10.98 -5.62 -10.99
CA HIS A 180 -10.74 -5.45 -9.57
C HIS A 180 -12.08 -5.37 -8.85
N VAL A 181 -12.20 -6.12 -7.76
CA VAL A 181 -13.37 -6.16 -6.89
C VAL A 181 -12.92 -5.88 -5.48
N LYS A 182 -13.61 -4.94 -4.84
CA LYS A 182 -13.46 -4.65 -3.43
C LYS A 182 -14.76 -5.00 -2.72
N VAL A 183 -14.69 -5.90 -1.75
CA VAL A 183 -15.81 -6.31 -0.90
C VAL A 183 -15.52 -5.84 0.52
N GLU A 184 -16.27 -4.86 1.01
CA GLU A 184 -16.17 -4.34 2.37
C GLU A 184 -17.34 -4.87 3.20
N TYR A 185 -17.05 -5.55 4.30
CA TYR A 185 -18.04 -5.95 5.31
C TYR A 185 -17.76 -5.26 6.63
N MET A 186 -18.61 -4.30 6.99
CA MET A 186 -18.42 -3.48 8.18
C MET A 186 -19.75 -3.08 8.79
N LYS A 187 -19.88 -3.22 10.12
CA LYS A 187 -21.10 -2.85 10.87
C LYS A 187 -22.40 -3.40 10.22
N ASN A 188 -22.38 -4.66 9.79
CA ASN A 188 -23.49 -5.36 9.11
C ASN A 188 -23.92 -4.73 7.76
N VAL A 189 -23.03 -3.96 7.14
CA VAL A 189 -23.19 -3.42 5.78
C VAL A 189 -22.16 -4.10 4.89
N LEU A 190 -22.62 -4.68 3.79
CA LEU A 190 -21.79 -5.23 2.73
C LEU A 190 -21.78 -4.28 1.53
N THR A 191 -20.61 -3.80 1.14
CA THR A 191 -20.42 -2.95 -0.04
C THR A 191 -19.51 -3.65 -1.04
N VAL A 192 -19.94 -3.75 -2.30
CA VAL A 192 -19.16 -4.30 -3.40
C VAL A 192 -18.91 -3.21 -4.43
N LEU A 193 -17.63 -2.98 -4.70
CA LEU A 193 -17.11 -2.03 -5.66
C LEU A 193 -16.36 -2.79 -6.76
N VAL A 194 -16.60 -2.46 -8.02
CA VAL A 194 -16.07 -3.23 -9.17
C VAL A 194 -15.48 -2.27 -10.21
N SER A 195 -14.33 -2.62 -10.79
CA SER A 195 -13.73 -1.86 -11.89
C SER A 195 -14.32 -2.22 -13.26
N ASP A 196 -14.04 -1.40 -14.28
CA ASP A 196 -14.49 -1.64 -15.66
C ASP A 196 -13.50 -2.48 -16.51
N GLY A 197 -12.29 -2.71 -15.99
CA GLY A 197 -11.19 -3.42 -16.65
C GLY A 197 -10.61 -2.69 -17.87
N MET A 198 -10.91 -1.40 -18.07
CA MET A 198 -10.49 -0.63 -19.24
C MET A 198 -9.18 0.13 -19.05
N GLN A 199 -8.73 0.28 -17.81
CA GLN A 199 -7.55 1.05 -17.43
C GLN A 199 -6.63 0.21 -16.53
N ALA A 200 -5.31 0.48 -16.59
CA ALA A 200 -4.33 -0.19 -15.74
C ALA A 200 -4.50 0.15 -14.25
N ILE A 201 -4.93 1.38 -13.96
CA ILE A 201 -5.28 1.81 -12.60
C ILE A 201 -6.79 1.56 -12.43
N PRO A 202 -7.22 0.74 -11.46
CA PRO A 202 -8.63 0.41 -11.31
C PRO A 202 -9.44 1.61 -10.84
N ARG A 203 -10.48 1.96 -11.59
CA ARG A 203 -11.54 2.86 -11.16
C ARG A 203 -12.70 2.07 -10.61
N TYR A 204 -12.89 2.12 -9.30
CA TYR A 204 -13.98 1.43 -8.62
C TYR A 204 -15.33 2.13 -8.83
N GLU A 205 -16.35 1.37 -9.15
CA GLU A 205 -17.74 1.80 -9.23
C GLU A 205 -18.62 0.96 -8.30
N LEU A 206 -19.61 1.59 -7.68
CA LEU A 206 -20.53 0.90 -6.79
C LEU A 206 -21.38 -0.11 -7.57
N CYS A 207 -21.35 -1.38 -7.15
CA CYS A 207 -22.19 -2.43 -7.70
C CYS A 207 -23.30 -2.81 -6.71
N ILE A 208 -22.93 -3.16 -5.48
CA ILE A 208 -23.87 -3.63 -4.46
C ILE A 208 -23.62 -2.86 -3.17
N ARG A 209 -24.70 -2.47 -2.50
CA ARG A 209 -24.68 -2.03 -1.10
C ARG A 209 -25.90 -2.64 -0.42
N ALA A 210 -25.67 -3.50 0.56
CA ALA A 210 -26.72 -4.19 1.30
C ALA A 210 -26.50 -4.00 2.80
N GLU A 211 -27.58 -3.67 3.51
CA GLU A 211 -27.58 -3.43 4.96
C GLU A 211 -28.26 -4.58 5.69
N ASN A 212 -28.05 -4.69 7.00
CA ASN A 212 -28.58 -5.77 7.84
C ASN A 212 -28.10 -7.17 7.38
N ILE A 213 -26.84 -7.25 6.97
CA ILE A 213 -26.18 -8.48 6.57
C ILE A 213 -25.53 -9.12 7.80
N PHE A 214 -25.82 -10.39 8.05
CA PHE A 214 -25.27 -11.16 9.16
C PHE A 214 -24.47 -12.35 8.62
N LEU A 215 -23.16 -12.16 8.47
CA LEU A 215 -22.24 -13.23 8.07
C LEU A 215 -21.83 -14.09 9.27
N PRO A 216 -21.47 -15.37 9.05
CA PRO A 216 -20.99 -16.23 10.13
C PRO A 216 -19.71 -15.69 10.75
N LYS A 217 -19.60 -15.80 12.08
CA LYS A 217 -18.34 -15.54 12.77
C LYS A 217 -17.33 -16.63 12.43
N ASN A 218 -16.05 -16.27 12.31
CA ASN A 218 -14.98 -17.21 11.98
C ASN A 218 -15.24 -17.95 10.65
N GLY A 219 -15.69 -17.22 9.62
CA GLY A 219 -15.92 -17.79 8.30
C GLY A 219 -14.62 -17.99 7.51
N TYR A 220 -14.69 -18.82 6.48
CA TYR A 220 -13.62 -19.11 5.54
C TYR A 220 -13.81 -18.35 4.24
N PHE A 221 -12.73 -17.77 3.75
CA PHE A 221 -12.67 -17.21 2.40
C PHE A 221 -12.49 -18.31 1.36
N GLY A 222 -13.16 -18.18 0.23
CA GLY A 222 -13.06 -19.11 -0.88
C GLY A 222 -13.25 -18.43 -2.23
N VAL A 223 -12.73 -19.06 -3.26
CA VAL A 223 -12.99 -18.71 -4.66
C VAL A 223 -13.24 -20.00 -5.45
N SER A 224 -14.16 -19.93 -6.41
CA SER A 224 -14.47 -21.07 -7.27
C SER A 224 -14.84 -20.64 -8.68
N ALA A 225 -14.65 -21.52 -9.64
CA ALA A 225 -15.19 -21.35 -10.98
C ALA A 225 -15.61 -22.69 -11.57
N ALA A 226 -16.50 -22.62 -12.57
CA ALA A 226 -16.89 -23.77 -13.36
C ALA A 226 -17.15 -23.40 -14.82
N THR A 227 -17.08 -24.42 -15.67
CA THR A 227 -17.46 -24.36 -17.08
C THR A 227 -18.48 -25.44 -17.39
N GLY A 228 -19.47 -25.10 -18.21
CA GLY A 228 -20.44 -26.03 -18.77
C GLY A 228 -20.10 -26.46 -20.21
N GLY A 229 -21.08 -26.31 -21.10
CA GLY A 229 -20.93 -26.59 -22.53
C GLY A 229 -20.11 -25.52 -23.27
N LEU A 230 -20.17 -24.27 -22.80
CA LEU A 230 -19.23 -23.21 -23.13
C LEU A 230 -18.18 -23.13 -22.02
N ALA A 231 -17.00 -22.61 -22.34
CA ALA A 231 -15.89 -22.57 -21.40
C ALA A 231 -15.03 -21.33 -21.62
N ASP A 232 -14.79 -20.60 -20.54
CA ASP A 232 -13.81 -19.54 -20.43
C ASP A 232 -12.65 -19.99 -19.51
N ASP A 233 -11.51 -19.31 -19.59
CA ASP A 233 -10.48 -19.34 -18.56
C ASP A 233 -10.89 -18.39 -17.41
N HIS A 234 -10.91 -18.90 -16.18
CA HIS A 234 -11.20 -18.13 -14.97
C HIS A 234 -9.96 -18.03 -14.09
N ASP A 235 -9.29 -16.87 -14.12
CA ASP A 235 -7.99 -16.65 -13.47
C ASP A 235 -8.10 -15.62 -12.34
N ILE A 236 -7.67 -15.97 -11.12
CA ILE A 236 -7.45 -15.03 -10.01
C ILE A 236 -5.97 -14.62 -9.98
N ILE A 237 -5.70 -13.32 -9.94
CA ILE A 237 -4.35 -12.73 -9.92
C ILE A 237 -3.99 -12.22 -8.52
N ASP A 238 -4.98 -11.66 -7.82
CA ASP A 238 -4.85 -11.15 -6.46
C ASP A 238 -6.09 -11.53 -5.65
N PHE A 239 -5.88 -12.01 -4.44
CA PHE A 239 -6.89 -12.13 -3.40
C PHE A 239 -6.25 -11.67 -2.10
N SER A 240 -6.48 -10.41 -1.72
CA SER A 240 -5.91 -9.78 -0.55
C SER A 240 -7.00 -9.46 0.46
N VAL A 241 -6.82 -9.91 1.70
CA VAL A 241 -7.77 -9.68 2.79
C VAL A 241 -7.17 -8.72 3.81
N TYR A 242 -8.01 -7.82 4.30
CA TYR A 242 -7.65 -6.88 5.34
C TYR A 242 -8.67 -6.90 6.48
N SER A 243 -8.19 -6.93 7.72
CA SER A 243 -9.00 -6.64 8.90
C SER A 243 -9.30 -5.14 8.98
N LEU A 244 -10.55 -4.79 9.29
CA LEU A 244 -10.98 -3.42 9.53
C LEU A 244 -11.23 -3.20 11.02
N PHE A 245 -10.69 -2.12 11.57
CA PHE A 245 -10.89 -1.72 12.97
C PHE A 245 -11.40 -0.27 13.03
N THR A 246 -12.47 -0.04 13.78
CA THR A 246 -12.99 1.32 14.05
C THR A 246 -12.26 2.02 15.19
N ASP A 247 -11.66 1.23 16.09
CA ASP A 247 -11.13 1.71 17.36
C ASP A 247 -9.64 1.35 17.46
N GLN A 248 -8.79 2.34 17.72
CA GLN A 248 -7.34 2.15 17.91
C GLN A 248 -6.99 1.17 19.04
N LYS A 249 -7.90 0.97 20.02
CA LYS A 249 -7.69 0.05 21.14
C LYS A 249 -7.56 -1.42 20.73
N ASN A 250 -8.20 -1.84 19.64
CA ASN A 250 -8.13 -3.24 19.19
C ASN A 250 -6.77 -3.59 18.57
N VAL A 251 -6.06 -2.60 18.00
CA VAL A 251 -4.72 -2.80 17.45
C VAL A 251 -3.69 -3.07 18.55
N GLU A 252 -3.82 -2.43 19.71
CA GLU A 252 -2.92 -2.66 20.85
C GLU A 252 -3.19 -3.99 21.58
N THR A 253 -4.44 -4.45 21.59
CA THR A 253 -4.83 -5.65 22.35
C THR A 253 -4.38 -6.93 21.63
N ALA A 254 -4.35 -6.95 20.30
CA ALA A 254 -3.84 -8.09 19.52
C ALA A 254 -2.30 -8.22 19.56
N ALA A 255 -1.58 -7.16 19.97
CA ALA A 255 -0.12 -7.13 20.00
C ALA A 255 0.49 -7.26 21.41
N LYS A 256 -0.33 -7.28 22.46
CA LYS A 256 0.14 -7.40 23.85
C LYS A 256 -0.22 -8.78 24.40
N LEU A 257 0.71 -9.73 24.28
CA LEU A 257 0.77 -10.85 25.23
C LEU A 257 0.68 -10.25 26.65
N PRO A 258 -0.19 -10.77 27.54
CA PRO A 258 -0.23 -10.35 28.93
C PRO A 258 1.19 -10.32 29.50
N GLN A 259 1.54 -9.25 30.18
CA GLN A 259 2.92 -8.99 30.61
C GLN A 259 3.48 -10.13 31.49
N GLU A 260 2.61 -10.81 32.24
CA GLU A 260 2.92 -12.03 33.01
C GLU A 260 3.26 -13.24 32.14
N GLU A 261 2.61 -13.39 30.99
CA GLU A 261 2.83 -14.52 30.09
C GLU A 261 4.18 -14.37 29.38
N LYS A 262 4.51 -13.14 28.97
CA LYS A 262 5.84 -12.81 28.44
C LYS A 262 6.95 -13.11 29.46
N GLN A 263 6.78 -12.72 30.72
CA GLN A 263 7.75 -13.00 31.78
C GLN A 263 7.94 -14.51 32.01
N LYS A 264 6.86 -15.30 32.01
CA LYS A 264 6.95 -16.77 32.12
C LYS A 264 7.71 -17.39 30.94
N TYR A 265 7.46 -16.93 29.72
CA TYR A 265 8.19 -17.42 28.55
C TYR A 265 9.67 -17.04 28.58
N ASP A 266 10.01 -15.81 29.01
CA ASP A 266 11.39 -15.36 29.16
C ASP A 266 12.12 -16.19 30.24
N GLU A 267 11.46 -16.47 31.38
CA GLU A 267 11.99 -17.33 32.44
C GLU A 267 12.18 -18.79 32.00
N GLU A 268 11.22 -19.34 31.25
CA GLU A 268 11.30 -20.71 30.72
C GLU A 268 12.42 -20.85 29.69
N PHE A 269 12.58 -19.84 28.82
CA PHE A 269 13.67 -19.77 27.86
C PHE A 269 15.04 -19.69 28.55
N GLU A 270 15.19 -18.83 29.57
CA GLU A 270 16.44 -18.77 30.34
C GLU A 270 16.76 -20.08 31.06
N ARG A 271 15.75 -20.78 31.58
CA ARG A 271 15.93 -22.09 32.21
C ARG A 271 16.41 -23.12 31.20
N GLN A 272 15.76 -23.21 30.05
CA GLN A 272 16.19 -24.12 28.97
C GLN A 272 17.60 -23.84 28.48
N MET A 273 17.96 -22.56 28.32
CA MET A 273 19.32 -22.17 27.93
C MET A 273 20.36 -22.62 28.94
N LYS A 274 20.11 -22.44 30.25
CA LYS A 274 21.02 -22.90 31.31
C LYS A 274 21.15 -24.42 31.35
N ASP A 275 20.07 -25.15 31.11
CA ASP A 275 20.11 -26.61 31.10
C ASP A 275 20.86 -27.13 29.86
N TYR A 276 20.66 -26.51 28.70
CA TYR A 276 21.42 -26.78 27.47
C TYR A 276 22.93 -26.51 27.67
N GLU A 277 23.30 -25.38 28.25
CA GLU A 277 24.71 -25.05 28.53
C GLU A 277 25.37 -26.07 29.46
N LYS A 278 24.66 -26.52 30.51
CA LYS A 278 25.16 -27.55 31.43
C LYS A 278 25.32 -28.91 30.75
N GLU A 279 24.37 -29.32 29.92
CA GLU A 279 24.48 -30.58 29.18
C GLU A 279 25.61 -30.52 28.17
N HIS A 280 25.74 -29.40 27.45
CA HIS A 280 26.83 -29.15 26.52
C HIS A 280 28.19 -29.19 27.22
N GLN A 281 28.31 -28.62 28.42
CA GLN A 281 29.54 -28.65 29.21
C GLN A 281 29.87 -30.06 29.70
N LYS A 282 28.87 -30.82 30.19
CA LYS A 282 29.04 -32.24 30.56
C LYS A 282 29.44 -33.09 29.37
N PHE A 283 28.90 -32.80 28.18
CA PHE A 283 29.26 -33.50 26.94
C PHE A 283 30.72 -33.22 26.55
N LYS A 284 31.17 -31.97 26.66
CA LYS A 284 32.59 -31.58 26.45
C LYS A 284 33.53 -32.27 27.44
N GLU A 285 33.13 -32.41 28.70
CA GLU A 285 33.92 -33.10 29.73
C GLU A 285 33.99 -34.63 29.53
N GLN A 286 32.90 -35.24 29.04
CA GLN A 286 32.82 -36.70 28.82
C GLN A 286 33.41 -37.16 27.49
N HIS A 287 33.57 -36.24 26.52
CA HIS A 287 34.10 -36.55 25.19
C HIS A 287 35.26 -35.63 24.78
N PRO A 288 36.40 -35.67 25.49
CA PRO A 288 37.56 -34.82 25.20
C PRO A 288 38.14 -35.02 23.78
N ASP A 289 37.99 -36.22 23.19
CA ASP A 289 38.49 -36.53 21.84
C ASP A 289 37.59 -36.01 20.70
N LYS A 290 36.39 -35.52 21.01
CA LYS A 290 35.44 -34.94 20.03
C LYS A 290 35.39 -33.41 20.07
N VAL A 291 36.16 -32.78 20.96
CA VAL A 291 36.29 -31.32 21.03
C VAL A 291 37.15 -30.84 19.87
N LYS A 292 36.55 -30.70 18.69
CA LYS A 292 37.12 -29.87 17.63
C LYS A 292 36.95 -28.40 18.00
N SER A 293 37.92 -27.59 17.57
CA SER A 293 38.01 -26.14 17.81
C SER A 293 36.68 -25.42 17.59
N ASP A 294 36.39 -24.44 18.45
CA ASP A 294 35.16 -23.64 18.56
C ASP A 294 34.73 -22.87 17.28
N GLU A 295 35.24 -23.20 16.09
CA GLU A 295 34.88 -22.60 14.80
C GLU A 295 33.82 -23.39 14.02
N GLU A 296 33.55 -24.66 14.37
CA GLU A 296 32.67 -25.55 13.57
C GLU A 296 31.27 -25.80 14.14
N GLU A 297 30.97 -25.39 15.38
CA GLU A 297 29.64 -25.55 16.00
C GLU A 297 29.15 -24.23 16.60
N ASP A 298 28.93 -23.22 15.74
CA ASP A 298 28.08 -22.09 16.08
C ASP A 298 26.62 -22.47 15.78
N PRO A 299 25.75 -22.71 16.78
CA PRO A 299 24.36 -23.08 16.55
C PRO A 299 23.58 -21.99 15.81
N SER A 300 24.08 -20.74 15.81
CA SER A 300 23.48 -19.64 15.05
C SER A 300 23.68 -19.79 13.53
N LYS A 301 24.60 -20.64 13.07
CA LYS A 301 24.74 -20.99 11.65
C LYS A 301 23.83 -22.13 11.18
N PHE A 302 23.35 -22.99 12.08
CA PHE A 302 22.55 -24.15 11.70
C PHE A 302 21.04 -23.88 11.66
N TYR A 303 20.58 -22.76 12.25
CA TYR A 303 19.16 -22.40 12.33
C TYR A 303 18.79 -21.03 11.73
N GLU A 304 19.65 -20.37 10.96
CA GLU A 304 19.18 -19.31 10.05
C GLU A 304 18.60 -19.96 8.80
N ASP A 305 17.27 -20.12 8.74
CA ASP A 305 16.57 -20.43 7.50
C ASP A 305 16.92 -19.34 6.46
N ALA A 306 17.08 -19.71 5.20
CA ALA A 306 17.42 -18.78 4.13
C ALA A 306 16.44 -17.59 4.09
N THR A 307 15.18 -17.85 4.43
CA THR A 307 14.13 -16.81 4.54
C THR A 307 14.34 -15.84 5.71
N GLN A 308 14.89 -16.28 6.85
CA GLN A 308 15.16 -15.41 8.01
C GLN A 308 16.34 -14.49 7.74
N ARG A 309 17.38 -15.00 7.08
CA ARG A 309 18.52 -14.20 6.64
C ARG A 309 18.10 -13.15 5.61
N GLU A 310 17.24 -13.53 4.67
CA GLU A 310 16.65 -12.60 3.71
C GLU A 310 15.77 -11.56 4.41
N LEU A 311 14.91 -11.95 5.37
CA LEU A 311 14.08 -11.00 6.11
C LEU A 311 14.91 -10.00 6.91
N ARG A 312 16.00 -10.46 7.53
CA ARG A 312 16.91 -9.58 8.28
C ARG A 312 17.62 -8.61 7.35
N LEU A 313 18.14 -9.08 6.22
CA LEU A 313 18.74 -8.22 5.20
C LEU A 313 17.74 -7.21 4.64
N ILE A 314 16.49 -7.63 4.43
CA ILE A 314 15.40 -6.72 4.02
C ILE A 314 15.15 -5.69 5.11
N TYR A 315 15.03 -6.07 6.38
CA TYR A 315 14.76 -5.16 7.48
C TYR A 315 15.90 -4.15 7.71
N GLU A 316 17.15 -4.60 7.63
CA GLU A 316 18.34 -3.75 7.68
C GLU A 316 18.39 -2.79 6.46
N SER A 317 18.05 -3.27 5.25
CA SER A 317 17.95 -2.43 4.06
C SER A 317 16.83 -1.39 4.18
N GLN A 318 15.70 -1.76 4.78
CA GLN A 318 14.55 -0.88 4.97
C GLN A 318 14.84 0.22 6.00
N THR A 319 15.57 -0.14 7.07
CA THR A 319 16.05 0.81 8.08
C THR A 319 17.03 1.81 7.46
N THR A 320 17.91 1.33 6.58
CA THR A 320 18.87 2.18 5.84
C THR A 320 18.14 3.13 4.87
N ILE A 321 17.15 2.63 4.13
CA ILE A 321 16.31 3.44 3.24
C ILE A 321 15.56 4.51 4.04
N TYR A 322 15.02 4.15 5.21
CA TYR A 322 14.32 5.10 6.07
C TYR A 322 15.24 6.21 6.58
N GLN A 323 16.46 5.87 7.00
CA GLN A 323 17.47 6.85 7.39
C GLN A 323 17.87 7.76 6.24
N LEU A 324 18.03 7.20 5.03
CA LEU A 324 18.32 7.96 3.82
C LEU A 324 17.16 8.91 3.46
N MET A 325 15.92 8.45 3.61
CA MET A 325 14.73 9.27 3.37
C MET A 325 14.63 10.43 4.35
N GLN A 326 14.94 10.20 5.64
CA GLN A 326 15.01 11.27 6.63
C GLN A 326 16.16 12.26 6.33
N GLN A 327 17.32 11.78 5.91
CA GLN A 327 18.41 12.65 5.48
C GLN A 327 18.03 13.50 4.27
N MET A 328 17.30 12.91 3.32
CA MET A 328 16.81 13.62 2.14
C MET A 328 15.77 14.67 2.52
N GLU A 329 14.85 14.34 3.43
CA GLU A 329 13.87 15.28 3.98
C GLU A 329 14.54 16.44 4.72
N GLN A 330 15.62 16.16 5.45
CA GLN A 330 16.41 17.17 6.15
C GLN A 330 17.19 18.07 5.18
N LYS A 331 17.80 17.50 4.14
CA LYS A 331 18.43 18.25 3.04
C LYS A 331 17.42 19.10 2.27
N LEU A 332 16.22 18.61 2.02
CA LEU A 332 15.12 19.35 1.40
C LEU A 332 14.67 20.53 2.27
N ARG A 333 14.57 20.32 3.59
CA ARG A 333 14.28 21.40 4.54
C ARG A 333 15.39 22.46 4.58
N ASP A 334 16.66 22.06 4.55
CA ASP A 334 17.79 22.99 4.50
C ASP A 334 17.78 23.82 3.21
N ILE A 335 17.46 23.20 2.06
CA ILE A 335 17.31 23.90 0.77
C ILE A 335 16.13 24.89 0.83
N GLN A 336 15.00 24.49 1.41
CA GLN A 336 13.84 25.37 1.58
C GLN A 336 14.13 26.53 2.53
N GLN A 337 14.91 26.30 3.59
CA GLN A 337 15.35 27.36 4.50
C GLN A 337 16.34 28.32 3.83
N GLN A 338 17.26 27.85 2.99
CA GLN A 338 18.14 28.72 2.21
C GLN A 338 17.37 29.58 1.20
N GLN A 339 16.34 29.04 0.55
CA GLN A 339 15.43 29.84 -0.29
C GLN A 339 14.68 30.91 0.52
N ASN A 340 14.22 30.59 1.73
CA ASN A 340 13.54 31.55 2.60
C ASN A 340 14.49 32.65 3.11
N ILE A 341 15.74 32.32 3.44
CA ILE A 341 16.77 33.29 3.85
C ILE A 341 17.07 34.25 2.69
N HIS A 342 17.21 33.74 1.46
CA HIS A 342 17.44 34.59 0.28
C HIS A 342 16.24 35.49 -0.05
N THR A 343 15.01 34.99 0.15
CA THR A 343 13.77 35.77 -0.03
C THR A 343 13.61 36.86 1.05
N SER A 344 14.03 36.58 2.29
CA SER A 344 13.99 37.56 3.39
C SER A 344 15.01 38.71 3.22
N MET A 345 16.15 38.45 2.57
CA MET A 345 17.15 39.48 2.30
C MET A 345 16.71 40.46 1.20
N LEU A 346 15.82 40.01 0.29
CA LEU A 346 15.20 40.82 -0.76
C LEU A 346 14.12 41.78 -0.26
N GLN A 347 13.58 41.57 0.95
CA GLN A 347 12.47 42.38 1.48
C GLN A 347 12.91 43.49 2.45
N GLN A 348 14.19 43.52 2.85
CA GLN A 348 14.70 44.49 3.82
C GLN A 348 15.26 45.78 3.18
N GLN A 349 15.16 45.94 1.85
CA GLN A 349 15.73 47.08 1.14
C GLN A 349 14.71 48.09 0.57
N GLN A 350 13.45 48.07 1.03
CA GLN A 350 12.46 49.07 0.64
C GLN A 350 11.71 49.66 1.83
N GLN A 351 12.15 50.84 2.31
CA GLN A 351 11.29 51.94 2.77
C GLN A 351 12.06 53.29 2.81
N PRO A 352 11.38 54.45 2.61
CA PRO A 352 11.91 55.59 1.86
C PRO A 352 11.99 56.94 2.64
N GLY A 353 12.89 57.83 2.20
CA GLY A 353 12.98 59.26 2.59
C GLY A 353 14.45 59.70 2.75
N ALA A 354 14.94 60.88 2.35
CA ALA A 354 14.34 62.13 1.90
C ALA A 354 15.44 63.04 1.27
N VAL A 355 15.10 63.66 0.12
CA VAL A 355 15.32 65.07 -0.31
C VAL A 355 16.73 65.64 -0.66
N ALA A 356 16.85 66.04 -1.95
CA ALA A 356 17.58 67.16 -2.62
C ALA A 356 19.13 67.21 -2.56
N GLN A 357 19.90 67.62 -3.60
CA GLN A 357 19.75 68.69 -4.62
C GLN A 357 20.84 68.49 -5.75
N GLN A 358 20.50 68.23 -7.02
CA GLN A 358 20.67 69.06 -8.27
C GLN A 358 22.03 69.76 -8.57
N PRO A 359 22.38 70.11 -9.85
CA PRO A 359 21.97 69.55 -11.17
C PRO A 359 23.06 69.56 -12.31
N ALA A 360 22.62 69.14 -13.52
CA ALA A 360 23.05 69.54 -14.89
C ALA A 360 24.25 68.79 -15.53
N ALA A 361 24.26 68.38 -16.81
CA ALA A 361 23.32 68.46 -17.94
C ALA A 361 23.65 67.33 -18.96
N GLY A 362 22.68 66.93 -19.81
CA GLY A 362 23.00 66.18 -21.04
C GLY A 362 21.94 65.20 -21.56
N GLN A 363 21.00 65.74 -22.35
CA GLN A 363 20.25 65.15 -23.47
C GLN A 363 19.62 63.73 -23.37
N ALA A 364 18.31 63.74 -23.62
CA ALA A 364 17.43 62.59 -23.77
C ALA A 364 17.39 62.07 -25.21
N GLN A 365 17.34 60.75 -25.38
CA GLN A 365 16.23 60.06 -26.05
C GLN A 365 16.32 58.54 -25.82
N ALA A 366 15.14 57.94 -25.67
CA ALA A 366 14.90 56.65 -25.03
C ALA A 366 15.11 55.43 -25.96
N GLN A 367 15.49 54.29 -25.35
CA GLN A 367 14.75 53.02 -25.48
C GLN A 367 15.20 51.95 -24.46
N ALA A 368 14.20 51.50 -23.68
CA ALA A 368 14.02 50.20 -23.03
C ALA A 368 15.14 49.62 -22.12
N ALA A 369 14.96 49.83 -20.82
CA ALA A 369 15.55 49.04 -19.76
C ALA A 369 14.84 47.68 -19.61
N VAL A 370 15.60 46.58 -19.68
CA VAL A 370 15.23 45.27 -19.10
C VAL A 370 16.46 44.79 -18.33
N GLY A 371 16.37 44.84 -17.00
CA GLY A 371 17.47 44.50 -16.08
C GLY A 371 17.87 43.03 -16.22
N GLY A 372 19.05 42.81 -16.81
CA GLY A 372 19.70 41.50 -16.84
C GLY A 372 20.53 41.27 -15.58
N PHE A 373 20.54 40.01 -15.13
CA PHE A 373 21.44 39.44 -14.12
C PHE A 373 22.83 40.09 -14.14
N THR A 374 23.33 40.49 -12.97
CA THR A 374 24.69 40.99 -12.80
C THR A 374 25.70 39.88 -13.11
N PHE A 375 26.90 40.27 -13.57
CA PHE A 375 27.96 39.33 -14.00
C PHE A 375 28.39 38.35 -12.88
N GLN A 376 28.20 38.76 -11.62
CA GLN A 376 28.52 37.97 -10.43
C GLN A 376 27.47 36.87 -10.16
N GLU A 377 26.18 37.19 -10.27
CA GLU A 377 25.07 36.24 -10.12
C GLU A 377 25.12 35.14 -11.21
N LYS A 378 25.51 35.50 -12.43
CA LYS A 378 25.69 34.51 -13.51
C LYS A 378 26.81 33.53 -13.20
N ASN A 379 27.90 33.98 -12.58
CA ASN A 379 29.04 33.13 -12.26
C ASN A 379 28.72 32.16 -11.10
N GLU A 380 27.96 32.60 -10.11
CA GLU A 380 27.50 31.74 -9.01
C GLU A 380 26.48 30.70 -9.49
N VAL A 381 25.51 31.10 -10.32
CA VAL A 381 24.55 30.15 -10.92
C VAL A 381 25.26 29.16 -11.86
N LEU A 382 26.26 29.59 -12.62
CA LEU A 382 27.07 28.67 -13.43
C LEU A 382 27.88 27.68 -12.57
N GLN A 383 28.36 28.12 -11.40
CA GLN A 383 29.10 27.27 -10.49
C GLN A 383 28.19 26.21 -9.86
N VAL A 384 26.99 26.61 -9.41
CA VAL A 384 25.95 25.69 -8.91
C VAL A 384 25.50 24.70 -10.00
N LEU A 385 25.34 25.14 -11.24
CA LEU A 385 25.00 24.26 -12.35
C LEU A 385 26.13 23.26 -12.68
N ARG A 386 27.40 23.67 -12.54
CA ARG A 386 28.55 22.76 -12.70
C ARG A 386 28.61 21.72 -11.57
N ASP A 387 28.38 22.13 -10.34
CA ASP A 387 28.37 21.23 -9.17
C ASP A 387 27.21 20.23 -9.23
N LEU A 388 26.02 20.68 -9.67
CA LEU A 388 24.87 19.81 -9.90
C LEU A 388 25.14 18.81 -11.03
N THR A 389 25.81 19.25 -12.10
CA THR A 389 26.19 18.36 -13.21
C THR A 389 27.22 17.31 -12.77
N SER A 390 28.14 17.68 -11.87
CA SER A 390 29.08 16.73 -11.26
C SER A 390 28.34 15.70 -10.40
N SER A 391 27.45 16.14 -9.52
CA SER A 391 26.65 15.24 -8.67
C SER A 391 25.78 14.27 -9.46
N ILE A 392 25.20 14.71 -10.59
CA ILE A 392 24.42 13.84 -11.47
C ILE A 392 25.31 12.80 -12.16
N ARG A 393 26.55 13.16 -12.55
CA ARG A 393 27.51 12.18 -13.08
C ARG A 393 27.92 11.16 -12.03
N ASP A 394 28.17 11.59 -10.81
CA ASP A 394 28.54 10.68 -9.72
C ASP A 394 27.38 9.75 -9.36
N MET A 395 26.14 10.26 -9.35
CA MET A 395 24.94 9.46 -9.16
C MET A 395 24.74 8.44 -10.30
N LYS A 396 25.00 8.83 -11.56
CA LYS A 396 24.98 7.91 -12.71
C LYS A 396 26.04 6.81 -12.55
N ASN A 397 27.25 7.16 -12.12
CA ASN A 397 28.32 6.19 -11.89
C ASN A 397 27.95 5.23 -10.75
N TYR A 398 27.34 5.73 -9.68
CA TYR A 398 26.88 4.94 -8.55
C TYR A 398 25.75 3.97 -8.93
N VAL A 399 24.78 4.44 -9.72
CA VAL A 399 23.69 3.60 -10.25
C VAL A 399 24.24 2.54 -11.21
N ASN A 400 25.18 2.89 -12.09
CA ASN A 400 25.85 1.92 -12.96
C ASN A 400 26.67 0.90 -12.15
N GLU A 401 27.32 1.32 -11.08
CA GLU A 401 28.09 0.44 -10.19
C GLU A 401 27.16 -0.53 -9.46
N ILE A 402 26.02 -0.06 -8.95
CA ILE A 402 24.97 -0.92 -8.36
C ILE A 402 24.44 -1.90 -9.41
N PHE A 403 24.06 -1.41 -10.60
CA PHE A 403 23.51 -2.26 -11.66
C PHE A 403 24.52 -3.33 -12.11
N THR A 404 25.79 -2.96 -12.22
CA THR A 404 26.88 -3.90 -12.56
C THR A 404 27.15 -4.88 -11.43
N ARG A 405 27.11 -4.46 -10.16
CA ARG A 405 27.26 -5.33 -8.98
C ARG A 405 26.09 -6.31 -8.86
N THR A 406 24.86 -5.86 -9.10
CA THR A 406 23.65 -6.70 -9.08
C THR A 406 23.64 -7.69 -10.24
N TYR A 407 23.99 -7.26 -11.45
CA TYR A 407 24.10 -8.13 -12.63
C TYR A 407 25.21 -9.19 -12.49
N ASN A 408 26.36 -8.83 -11.90
CA ASN A 408 27.42 -9.79 -11.60
C ASN A 408 27.06 -10.76 -10.45
N MET A 409 26.18 -10.36 -9.54
CA MET A 409 25.60 -11.24 -8.50
C MET A 409 24.65 -12.27 -9.12
N GLU A 410 23.83 -11.83 -10.09
CA GLU A 410 22.89 -12.67 -10.82
C GLU A 410 23.62 -13.69 -11.73
N GLN A 411 24.69 -13.30 -12.42
CA GLN A 411 25.50 -14.23 -13.23
C GLN A 411 26.31 -15.24 -12.39
N ARG A 412 26.82 -14.85 -11.21
CA ARG A 412 27.52 -15.78 -10.30
C ARG A 412 26.58 -16.81 -9.65
N GLY A 413 25.27 -16.56 -9.64
CA GLY A 413 24.25 -17.56 -9.27
C GLY A 413 23.90 -18.54 -10.40
N ILE A 414 24.25 -18.23 -11.65
CA ILE A 414 23.87 -19.03 -12.83
C ILE A 414 25.03 -19.90 -13.35
N GLN A 415 26.29 -19.60 -12.99
CA GLN A 415 27.45 -20.46 -13.28
C GLN A 415 28.24 -20.78 -12.01
N GLY A 416 27.78 -21.81 -11.28
CA GLY A 416 28.45 -22.24 -10.05
C GLY A 416 27.91 -23.55 -9.46
N ALA A 417 27.47 -24.49 -10.29
CA ALA A 417 27.12 -25.85 -9.87
C ALA A 417 27.91 -26.88 -10.69
N ALA A 418 29.23 -26.75 -10.72
CA ALA A 418 30.14 -27.83 -11.11
C ALA A 418 31.58 -27.57 -10.63
N ALA A 419 32.06 -28.49 -9.79
CA ALA A 419 33.46 -28.89 -9.57
C ALA A 419 34.42 -28.01 -8.73
N SER A 420 35.03 -28.67 -7.73
CA SER A 420 36.24 -28.37 -6.96
C SER A 420 36.21 -27.12 -6.05
N GLY A 421 36.44 -27.19 -4.74
CA GLY A 421 37.51 -27.92 -4.06
C GLY A 421 38.67 -26.97 -3.73
N GLY A 422 38.51 -26.16 -2.67
CA GLY A 422 39.60 -25.54 -1.91
C GLY A 422 40.47 -24.48 -2.60
N GLN A 423 39.96 -23.25 -2.83
CA GLN A 423 40.82 -22.05 -2.98
C GLN A 423 40.11 -20.68 -2.95
N GLN A 424 38.89 -20.56 -2.40
CA GLN A 424 38.11 -19.30 -2.50
C GLN A 424 38.24 -18.34 -1.29
N ASP A 425 38.94 -18.72 -0.22
CA ASP A 425 38.84 -18.01 1.06
C ASP A 425 39.79 -16.80 1.20
N ALA A 426 40.86 -16.74 0.41
CA ALA A 426 41.86 -15.67 0.53
C ALA A 426 41.35 -14.30 0.01
N ALA A 427 40.53 -14.31 -1.05
CA ALA A 427 40.00 -13.09 -1.66
C ALA A 427 38.90 -12.45 -0.80
N VAL A 428 38.08 -13.26 -0.14
CA VAL A 428 37.02 -12.79 0.78
C VAL A 428 37.63 -12.20 2.05
N LYS A 429 38.73 -12.78 2.55
CA LYS A 429 39.45 -12.28 3.71
C LYS A 429 40.10 -10.90 3.44
N GLN A 430 40.73 -10.72 2.29
CA GLN A 430 41.21 -9.40 1.84
C GLN A 430 40.07 -8.38 1.67
N TYR A 431 38.89 -8.83 1.24
CA TYR A 431 37.72 -7.96 1.09
C TYR A 431 37.18 -7.47 2.44
N LEU A 432 37.14 -8.36 3.45
CA LEU A 432 36.74 -8.03 4.81
C LEU A 432 37.73 -7.10 5.53
N GLU A 433 39.04 -7.28 5.29
CA GLU A 433 40.07 -6.39 5.84
C GLU A 433 40.00 -4.98 5.24
N ASN A 434 39.71 -4.85 3.94
CA ASN A 434 39.50 -3.55 3.31
C ASN A 434 38.26 -2.85 3.85
N ILE A 435 37.15 -3.57 4.03
CA ILE A 435 35.92 -3.04 4.63
C ILE A 435 36.15 -2.55 6.07
N GLN A 436 36.91 -3.30 6.88
CA GLN A 436 37.26 -2.86 8.23
C GLN A 436 38.12 -1.60 8.25
N ASN A 437 39.03 -1.44 7.29
CA ASN A 437 39.88 -0.26 7.17
C ASN A 437 39.07 0.98 6.73
N ASP A 438 38.14 0.83 5.79
CA ASP A 438 37.25 1.91 5.34
C ASP A 438 36.31 2.37 6.48
N ILE A 439 35.78 1.44 7.28
CA ILE A 439 34.94 1.75 8.45
C ILE A 439 35.73 2.50 9.52
N ARG A 440 37.02 2.15 9.74
CA ARG A 440 37.89 2.88 10.68
C ARG A 440 38.19 4.28 10.17
N GLN A 441 38.36 4.46 8.86
CA GLN A 441 38.61 5.77 8.25
C GLN A 441 37.39 6.70 8.31
N VAL A 442 36.17 6.15 8.14
CA VAL A 442 34.90 6.87 8.33
C VAL A 442 34.70 7.27 9.80
N ARG A 443 35.03 6.38 10.75
CA ARG A 443 34.96 6.69 12.19
C ARG A 443 35.99 7.76 12.60
N ALA A 444 37.20 7.70 12.04
CA ALA A 444 38.24 8.71 12.31
C ALA A 444 37.88 10.10 11.75
N SER A 445 37.22 10.16 10.60
CA SER A 445 36.76 11.42 10.00
C SER A 445 35.53 12.02 10.70
N GLN A 446 34.66 11.19 11.31
CA GLN A 446 33.59 11.67 12.20
C GLN A 446 34.12 12.23 13.54
N ILE A 447 35.16 11.61 14.12
CA ILE A 447 35.74 12.07 15.39
C ILE A 447 36.58 13.35 15.21
N ALA A 448 37.20 13.54 14.04
CA ALA A 448 37.95 14.76 13.73
C ALA A 448 37.07 16.02 13.53
N GLN A 449 35.76 15.87 13.31
CA GLN A 449 34.82 17.00 13.18
C GLN A 449 34.11 17.39 14.50
N SER A 450 34.28 16.63 15.58
CA SER A 450 33.61 16.87 16.87
C SER A 450 34.52 17.52 17.93
N GLY A 451 35.47 18.36 17.52
CA GLY A 451 36.43 19.02 18.41
C GLY A 451 36.28 20.54 18.46
N ASN A 452 35.22 21.07 19.11
CA ASN A 452 35.33 22.33 19.87
C ASN A 452 34.10 22.57 20.79
N PRO A 453 34.29 22.85 22.10
CA PRO A 453 33.22 23.23 23.03
C PRO A 453 33.19 24.75 23.21
N ALA A 454 32.17 25.43 22.69
CA ALA A 454 31.86 26.81 23.06
C ALA A 454 30.36 27.09 22.88
N GLY A 455 29.69 27.46 23.96
CA GLY A 455 28.25 27.56 24.04
C GLY A 455 27.64 28.64 23.14
N ARG A 456 26.42 28.34 22.67
CA ARG A 456 25.39 29.33 22.39
C ARG A 456 24.02 28.79 22.81
N SER A 457 23.52 29.39 23.88
CA SER A 457 22.10 29.39 24.27
C SER A 457 21.22 29.72 23.06
N CYS A 458 20.23 28.87 22.77
CA CYS A 458 19.12 29.23 21.91
C CYS A 458 18.05 29.91 22.79
N PRO A 459 17.52 31.09 22.43
CA PRO A 459 16.48 31.73 23.21
C PRO A 459 15.18 30.94 23.07
N ASN A 460 14.51 30.71 24.21
CA ASN A 460 13.16 30.16 24.28
C ASN A 460 12.21 30.98 23.39
N VAL A 461 11.80 30.43 22.27
CA VAL A 461 10.63 30.91 21.54
C VAL A 461 9.41 30.40 22.31
N SER A 462 8.74 31.29 23.02
CA SER A 462 7.48 30.97 23.69
C SER A 462 6.42 30.71 22.61
N CYS A 463 6.12 29.44 22.34
CA CYS A 463 4.99 29.06 21.51
C CYS A 463 3.70 29.60 22.16
N LEU A 464 2.91 30.36 21.40
CA LEU A 464 1.58 30.81 21.81
C LEU A 464 0.77 29.58 22.26
N SER A 465 0.26 29.56 23.49
CA SER A 465 -0.58 28.44 23.92
C SER A 465 -1.86 28.42 23.09
N SER A 466 -2.37 27.22 22.79
CA SER A 466 -3.63 27.06 22.04
C SER A 466 -4.81 27.82 22.67
N THR A 467 -4.74 28.06 23.98
CA THR A 467 -5.68 28.91 24.72
C THR A 467 -5.63 30.37 24.29
N PHE A 468 -4.44 30.93 24.05
CA PHE A 468 -4.27 32.33 23.64
C PHE A 468 -4.76 32.54 22.20
N PHE A 469 -4.56 31.55 21.33
CA PHE A 469 -5.09 31.57 19.96
C PHE A 469 -6.63 31.56 19.91
N LEU A 470 -7.26 30.74 20.75
CA LEU A 470 -8.71 30.69 20.85
C LEU A 470 -9.31 31.97 21.47
N ILE A 471 -8.62 32.58 22.43
CA ILE A 471 -9.02 33.88 22.99
C ILE A 471 -8.89 34.99 21.94
N ALA A 472 -7.83 34.98 21.13
CA ALA A 472 -7.67 35.94 20.04
C ALA A 472 -8.77 35.82 18.97
N LEU A 473 -9.20 34.59 18.63
CA LEU A 473 -10.32 34.35 17.72
C LEU A 473 -11.66 34.80 18.31
N MET A 474 -11.89 34.56 19.60
CA MET A 474 -13.09 35.05 20.30
C MET A 474 -13.13 36.58 20.33
N LEU A 475 -11.99 37.22 20.60
CA LEU A 475 -11.88 38.69 20.59
C LEU A 475 -12.05 39.28 19.18
N GLN A 476 -11.52 38.63 18.14
CA GLN A 476 -11.77 39.03 16.75
C GLN A 476 -13.24 38.90 16.36
N SER A 477 -13.92 37.85 16.84
CA SER A 477 -15.34 37.62 16.59
C SER A 477 -16.22 38.68 17.27
N ILE A 478 -15.87 39.08 18.50
CA ILE A 478 -16.54 40.16 19.24
C ILE A 478 -16.27 41.53 18.61
N ALA A 479 -15.06 41.78 18.10
CA ALA A 479 -14.72 43.02 17.42
C ALA A 479 -15.47 43.21 16.09
N LEU A 480 -15.85 42.11 15.43
CA LEU A 480 -16.69 42.10 14.22
C LEU A 480 -18.18 42.34 14.51
N GLU A 481 -18.62 42.29 15.77
CA GLU A 481 -20.00 42.56 16.21
C GLU A 481 -20.19 43.96 16.86
N SER A 482 -19.23 44.87 16.72
CA SER A 482 -19.44 46.27 17.10
C SER A 482 -20.43 46.95 16.13
N PRO A 483 -21.57 47.49 16.62
CA PRO A 483 -22.63 48.05 15.79
C PRO A 483 -22.22 49.45 15.33
N GLY A 484 -21.37 49.53 14.32
CA GLY A 484 -20.74 50.81 14.01
C GLY A 484 -20.21 51.05 12.60
N GLN A 485 -20.21 50.09 11.66
CA GLN A 485 -19.82 50.39 10.26
C GLN A 485 -20.52 49.50 9.20
N SER A 486 -21.79 49.14 9.42
CA SER A 486 -22.65 48.66 8.32
C SER A 486 -23.25 49.83 7.55
N LYS A 487 -22.46 50.45 6.68
CA LYS A 487 -22.88 51.23 5.49
C LYS A 487 -21.61 51.78 4.85
N ILE A 488 -21.30 51.26 3.66
CA ILE A 488 -20.33 51.71 2.63
C ILE A 488 -19.55 50.48 2.17
N LEU A 489 -20.19 49.63 1.35
CA LEU A 489 -19.63 49.07 0.12
C LEU A 489 -20.66 48.12 -0.52
N LEU A 490 -21.77 48.68 -0.98
CA LEU A 490 -22.67 48.01 -1.92
C LEU A 490 -23.23 49.12 -2.81
N ILE A 491 -22.51 49.40 -3.91
CA ILE A 491 -22.96 49.96 -5.19
C ILE A 491 -21.67 50.13 -6.03
N HIS A 492 -21.36 49.12 -6.86
CA HIS A 492 -20.82 49.23 -8.24
C HIS A 492 -20.20 47.89 -8.68
N ALA A 493 -20.98 47.06 -9.38
CA ALA A 493 -20.50 46.28 -10.52
C ALA A 493 -21.67 45.61 -11.26
N ASN A 494 -21.90 46.08 -12.48
CA ASN A 494 -22.72 45.53 -13.57
C ASN A 494 -22.60 43.99 -13.68
N LYS A 495 -23.68 43.21 -13.87
CA LYS A 495 -24.55 43.09 -15.08
C LYS A 495 -23.75 42.73 -16.35
N GLN A 496 -23.69 41.42 -16.69
CA GLN A 496 -24.24 40.84 -17.94
C GLN A 496 -23.66 39.45 -18.29
N HIS A 497 -24.59 38.59 -18.77
CA HIS A 497 -24.42 37.38 -19.59
C HIS A 497 -23.86 36.08 -19.00
N LEU A 498 -24.75 35.09 -18.81
CA LEU A 498 -24.87 33.89 -19.68
C LEU A 498 -26.15 33.09 -19.33
N ARG A 499 -26.93 32.74 -20.36
CA ARG A 499 -28.19 31.96 -20.28
C ARG A 499 -27.93 30.45 -20.20
N PRO A 500 -28.88 29.65 -19.67
CA PRO A 500 -28.83 28.19 -19.70
C PRO A 500 -29.33 27.62 -21.03
N LEU A 501 -28.74 26.50 -21.47
CA LEU A 501 -29.20 25.69 -22.62
C LEU A 501 -30.03 24.50 -22.12
N THR A 502 -31.28 24.41 -22.57
CA THR A 502 -32.09 23.19 -22.53
C THR A 502 -32.67 22.90 -23.91
N PHE A 503 -32.65 21.59 -24.21
CA PHE A 503 -33.11 20.87 -25.40
C PHE A 503 -34.43 21.34 -26.05
N ARG A 504 -34.50 21.23 -27.39
CA ARG A 504 -35.74 20.86 -28.09
C ARG A 504 -35.47 20.08 -29.38
N LYS A 505 -36.23 19.00 -29.55
CA LYS A 505 -36.38 18.18 -30.76
C LYS A 505 -37.01 18.97 -31.92
N ASP A 506 -36.64 18.58 -33.15
CA ASP A 506 -37.53 18.07 -34.22
C ASP A 506 -37.22 18.58 -35.66
N PHE A 507 -37.11 17.59 -36.56
CA PHE A 507 -37.53 17.54 -37.98
C PHE A 507 -36.85 18.35 -39.12
N ARG A 508 -36.22 17.55 -40.01
CA ARG A 508 -36.37 17.40 -41.49
C ARG A 508 -35.89 18.45 -42.51
N ASN A 509 -35.35 17.87 -43.60
CA ASN A 509 -35.12 18.35 -44.97
C ASN A 509 -33.92 19.31 -45.09
N TYR A 510 -32.83 18.97 -45.80
CA TYR A 510 -32.71 18.55 -47.20
C TYR A 510 -31.47 17.68 -47.43
#